data_AF-A0A7C2XGQ9-F1
#
_entry.id   AF-A0A7C2XGQ9-F1
#
_cell.length_a   1.000
_cell.length_b   1.000
_cell.length_c   1.000
_cell.angle_alpha   90.00
_cell.angle_beta   90.00
_cell.angle_gamma   90.00
#
_symmetry.space_group_name_H-M   'P 1'
#
loop_
_entity.id
_entity.type
_entity.pdbx_description
1 polymer ?
#
loop_
_entity_poly.entity_id
_entity_poly.type
_entity_poly.pdbx_seq_one_letter_code
_entity_poly.pdbx_strand_id
1 'polypeptide(L)'
;MVFDRRLRRAVISRFSPSLARIPNDKDDLPLIDDRAFQVMYEGLQRLVRAFNHHIIAIFPEHARLYADYETWLCNELRSWAENILFDGRTLQRGLFNPEFLNSVWRRCLSGLEVNLIGKIAPLMTYEMLLRRFFDP
;
A
#
# COMPACT_ATOMS: atom_id res chain seq x y z
N MET A 1 21.22 -4.26 5.65
CA MET A 1 20.48 -4.91 4.54
C MET A 1 20.84 -4.41 3.13
N VAL A 2 21.95 -3.68 2.90
CA VAL A 2 22.34 -3.23 1.54
C VAL A 2 22.94 -4.36 0.70
N PHE A 3 23.67 -5.27 1.35
CA PHE A 3 24.33 -6.42 0.72
C PHE A 3 23.34 -7.35 0.02
N ASP A 4 22.21 -7.58 0.68
CA ASP A 4 21.15 -8.49 0.23
C ASP A 4 20.37 -7.94 -0.98
N ARG A 5 20.29 -6.61 -1.14
CA ARG A 5 19.66 -5.97 -2.32
C ARG A 5 20.56 -6.05 -3.55
N ARG A 6 21.87 -5.83 -3.40
CA ARG A 6 22.83 -5.96 -4.52
C ARG A 6 22.95 -7.40 -4.98
N LEU A 7 23.03 -8.35 -4.05
CA LEU A 7 23.06 -9.78 -4.38
C LEU A 7 21.80 -10.19 -5.15
N ARG A 8 20.60 -9.80 -4.68
CA ARG A 8 19.34 -10.07 -5.38
C ARG A 8 19.32 -9.51 -6.81
N ARG A 9 19.74 -8.26 -7.00
CA ARG A 9 19.83 -7.65 -8.35
C ARG A 9 20.81 -8.39 -9.25
N ALA A 10 21.99 -8.75 -8.73
CA ALA A 10 22.99 -9.50 -9.48
C ALA A 10 22.50 -10.90 -9.88
N VAL A 11 21.80 -11.60 -8.98
CA VAL A 11 21.19 -12.90 -9.26
C VAL A 11 20.10 -12.78 -10.33
N ILE A 12 19.17 -11.84 -10.18
CA ILE A 12 18.07 -11.65 -11.15
C ILE A 12 18.63 -11.25 -12.52
N SER A 13 19.58 -10.31 -12.57
CA SER A 13 20.24 -9.88 -13.81
C SER A 13 20.95 -11.04 -14.53
N ARG A 14 21.59 -11.94 -13.78
CA ARG A 14 22.32 -13.08 -14.33
C ARG A 14 21.41 -14.21 -14.82
N PHE A 15 20.38 -14.57 -14.04
CA PHE A 15 19.54 -15.75 -14.32
C PHE A 15 18.27 -15.44 -15.11
N SER A 16 17.75 -14.21 -15.02
CA SER A 16 16.55 -13.77 -15.73
C SER A 16 16.68 -12.32 -16.20
N PRO A 17 17.47 -12.07 -17.26
CA PRO A 17 17.73 -10.72 -17.77
C PRO A 17 16.46 -10.03 -18.30
N SER A 18 15.45 -10.80 -18.74
CA SER A 18 14.14 -10.26 -19.11
C SER A 18 13.42 -9.65 -17.90
N LEU A 19 13.47 -10.33 -16.74
CA LEU A 19 12.86 -9.85 -15.50
C LEU A 19 13.62 -8.65 -14.91
N ALA A 20 14.94 -8.62 -15.06
CA ALA A 20 15.77 -7.52 -14.57
C ALA A 20 15.45 -6.17 -15.25
N ARG A 21 14.90 -6.19 -16.47
CA ARG A 21 14.49 -4.99 -17.21
C ARG A 21 13.14 -4.44 -16.77
N ILE A 22 12.33 -5.24 -16.08
CA ILE A 22 11.03 -4.80 -15.59
C ILE A 22 11.26 -3.82 -14.43
N PRO A 23 10.69 -2.60 -14.49
CA PRO A 23 10.74 -1.65 -13.39
C PRO A 23 10.14 -2.25 -12.12
N ASN A 24 10.81 -2.06 -11.00
CA ASN A 24 10.33 -2.54 -9.71
C ASN A 24 9.25 -1.61 -9.14
N ASP A 25 8.20 -2.16 -8.55
CA ASP A 25 7.02 -1.43 -8.04
C ASP A 25 7.34 -0.40 -6.93
N LYS A 26 8.47 -0.56 -6.23
CA LYS A 26 8.85 0.31 -5.11
C LYS A 26 9.53 1.61 -5.52
N ASP A 27 10.40 1.53 -6.52
CA ASP A 27 11.30 2.60 -6.95
C ASP A 27 11.10 2.98 -8.42
N ASP A 28 10.23 2.27 -9.14
CA ASP A 28 10.02 2.35 -10.59
C ASP A 28 11.34 2.20 -11.38
N LEU A 29 12.38 1.60 -10.78
CA LEU A 29 13.67 1.40 -11.42
C LEU A 29 13.87 -0.06 -11.84
N PRO A 30 14.42 -0.32 -13.03
CA PRO A 30 14.85 -1.64 -13.43
C PRO A 30 15.87 -2.23 -12.45
N LEU A 31 15.85 -3.54 -12.26
CA LEU A 31 16.72 -4.27 -11.33
C LEU A 31 18.14 -4.53 -11.89
N ILE A 32 18.54 -3.77 -12.92
CA ILE A 32 19.85 -3.85 -13.56
C ILE A 32 20.90 -3.20 -12.65
N ASP A 33 22.06 -3.83 -12.49
CA ASP A 33 23.14 -3.36 -11.60
C ASP A 33 23.99 -2.22 -12.21
N ASP A 34 23.66 -1.76 -13.41
CA ASP A 34 24.34 -0.64 -14.06
C ASP A 34 23.85 0.70 -13.49
N ARG A 35 24.77 1.40 -12.82
CA ARG A 35 24.52 2.67 -12.16
C ARG A 35 24.27 3.80 -13.16
N ALA A 36 24.89 3.79 -14.33
CA ALA A 36 24.68 4.82 -15.35
C ALA A 36 23.26 4.71 -15.93
N PHE A 37 22.83 3.48 -16.19
CA PHE A 37 21.49 3.17 -16.66
C PHE A 37 20.42 3.60 -15.65
N GLN A 38 20.61 3.31 -14.34
CA GLN A 38 19.69 3.75 -13.29
C GLN A 38 19.53 5.28 -13.25
N VAL A 39 20.64 6.03 -13.28
CA VAL A 39 20.61 7.51 -13.23
C VAL A 39 19.92 8.10 -14.47
N MET A 40 20.19 7.56 -15.66
CA MET A 40 19.52 7.96 -16.90
C MET A 40 18.01 7.71 -16.81
N TYR A 41 17.60 6.53 -16.34
CA TYR A 41 16.20 6.15 -16.23
C TYR A 41 15.45 6.98 -15.17
N GLU A 42 16.08 7.28 -14.03
CA GLU A 42 15.55 8.23 -13.03
C GLU A 42 15.29 9.60 -13.64
N GLY A 43 16.24 10.12 -14.44
CA GLY A 43 16.11 11.40 -15.12
C GLY A 43 14.94 11.40 -16.10
N LEU A 44 14.83 10.35 -16.93
CA LEU A 44 13.74 10.17 -17.88
C LEU A 44 12.38 10.14 -17.17
N GLN A 45 12.27 9.39 -16.06
CA GLN A 45 11.04 9.33 -15.29
C GLN A 45 10.66 10.65 -14.62
N ARG A 46 11.62 11.46 -14.19
CA ARG A 46 11.33 12.80 -13.66
C ARG A 46 10.78 13.71 -14.75
N LEU A 47 11.33 13.63 -15.97
CA LEU A 47 10.82 14.37 -17.12
C LEU A 47 9.40 13.93 -17.49
N VAL A 48 9.16 12.62 -17.59
CA VAL A 48 7.82 12.05 -17.87
C VAL A 48 6.81 12.50 -16.81
N ARG A 49 7.16 12.41 -15.52
CA ARG A 49 6.28 12.86 -14.43
C ARG A 49 6.01 14.36 -14.47
N ALA A 50 7.04 15.18 -14.69
CA ALA A 50 6.89 16.62 -14.81
C ALA A 50 6.01 17.00 -16.00
N PHE A 51 6.16 16.31 -17.12
CA PHE A 51 5.37 16.50 -18.33
C PHE A 51 3.90 16.10 -18.13
N ASN A 52 3.65 14.93 -17.52
CA ASN A 52 2.29 14.49 -17.17
C ASN A 52 1.59 15.45 -16.19
N HIS A 53 2.33 16.04 -15.25
CA HIS A 53 1.76 16.97 -14.27
C HIS A 53 1.47 18.37 -14.85
N HIS A 54 2.33 18.89 -15.73
CA HIS A 54 2.25 20.29 -16.19
C HIS A 54 1.63 20.49 -17.57
N ILE A 55 1.62 19.45 -18.43
CA ILE A 55 1.20 19.60 -19.83
C ILE A 55 -0.09 18.81 -20.06
N ILE A 56 0.01 17.50 -20.27
CA ILE A 56 -1.13 16.60 -20.53
C ILE A 56 -0.72 15.19 -20.08
N ALA A 57 -1.60 14.48 -19.37
CA ALA A 57 -1.39 13.09 -18.93
C ALA A 57 -1.45 12.09 -20.11
N ILE A 58 -0.44 12.13 -20.98
CA ILE A 58 -0.34 11.27 -22.17
C ILE A 58 0.29 9.92 -21.82
N PHE A 59 1.19 9.89 -20.83
CA PHE A 59 1.80 8.63 -20.40
C PHE A 59 0.92 7.99 -19.32
N PRO A 60 0.45 6.74 -19.50
CA PRO A 60 -0.32 6.06 -18.49
C PRO A 60 0.53 5.90 -17.22
N GLU A 61 0.02 6.39 -16.10
CA GLU A 61 0.57 5.99 -14.80
C GLU A 61 0.41 4.48 -14.70
N HIS A 62 1.54 3.78 -14.51
CA HIS A 62 1.49 2.35 -14.35
C HIS A 62 0.80 2.08 -13.01
N ALA A 63 -0.30 1.32 -13.05
CA ALA A 63 -0.97 0.88 -11.83
C ALA A 63 0.04 0.12 -10.98
N ARG A 64 0.41 0.69 -9.83
CA ARG A 64 1.22 -0.02 -8.85
C ARG A 64 0.47 -1.28 -8.47
N LEU A 65 1.17 -2.41 -8.42
CA LEU A 65 0.55 -3.69 -8.11
C LEU A 65 0.06 -3.76 -6.65
N TYR A 66 0.42 -2.74 -5.86
CA TYR A 66 -0.14 -2.53 -4.55
C TYR A 66 -1.63 -2.19 -4.68
N ALA A 67 -2.47 -3.17 -4.38
CA ALA A 67 -3.89 -2.94 -4.18
C ALA A 67 -4.04 -1.79 -3.18
N ASP A 68 -4.79 -0.76 -3.58
CA ASP A 68 -5.12 0.36 -2.71
C ASP A 68 -6.14 -0.09 -1.67
N TYR A 69 -5.65 -0.87 -0.71
CA TYR A 69 -6.45 -1.49 0.33
C TYR A 69 -7.16 -0.43 1.17
N GLU A 70 -6.57 0.75 1.32
CA GLU A 70 -7.19 1.85 2.07
C GLU A 70 -8.41 2.39 1.31
N THR A 71 -8.28 2.67 0.01
CA THR A 71 -9.41 3.05 -0.83
C THR A 71 -10.48 1.96 -0.85
N TRP A 72 -10.11 0.68 -0.99
CA TRP A 72 -11.07 -0.42 -0.92
C TRP A 72 -11.78 -0.52 0.43
N LEU A 73 -11.04 -0.31 1.53
CA LEU A 73 -11.60 -0.36 2.88
C LEU A 73 -12.58 0.78 3.15
N CYS A 74 -12.21 2.00 2.73
CA CYS A 74 -13.01 3.19 2.99
C CYS A 74 -14.20 3.31 1.97
N ASN A 75 -14.20 2.55 0.86
CA ASN A 75 -15.27 2.50 -0.15
C ASN A 75 -16.04 1.16 -0.16
N GLU A 76 -15.61 0.18 -0.97
CA GLU A 76 -16.36 -1.06 -1.26
C GLU A 76 -16.56 -1.93 -0.02
N LEU A 77 -15.57 -1.96 0.86
CA LEU A 77 -15.59 -2.75 2.10
C LEU A 77 -16.03 -1.93 3.32
N ARG A 78 -16.51 -0.70 3.12
CA ARG A 78 -16.86 0.22 4.20
C ARG A 78 -17.88 -0.39 5.17
N SER A 79 -18.98 -0.92 4.63
CA SER A 79 -20.03 -1.52 5.46
C SER A 79 -19.53 -2.73 6.23
N TRP A 80 -18.63 -3.52 5.63
CA TRP A 80 -18.00 -4.64 6.31
C TRP A 80 -17.09 -4.17 7.46
N ALA A 81 -16.30 -3.13 7.24
CA ALA A 81 -15.46 -2.54 8.27
C ALA A 81 -16.28 -1.95 9.42
N GLU A 82 -17.35 -1.22 9.13
CA GLU A 82 -18.25 -0.65 10.14
C GLU A 82 -18.94 -1.74 10.98
N ASN A 83 -19.36 -2.85 10.36
CA ASN A 83 -19.91 -4.03 11.03
C ASN A 83 -18.90 -4.81 11.89
N ILE A 84 -17.61 -4.50 11.78
CA ILE A 84 -16.58 -5.06 12.67
C ILE A 84 -16.24 -4.05 13.76
N LEU A 85 -15.93 -2.80 13.39
CA LEU A 85 -15.42 -1.79 14.32
C LEU A 85 -16.48 -1.25 15.28
N PHE A 86 -17.74 -1.14 14.83
CA PHE A 86 -18.81 -0.48 15.56
C PHE A 86 -19.99 -1.40 15.90
N ASP A 87 -19.83 -2.71 15.70
CA ASP A 87 -20.83 -3.69 16.13
C ASP A 87 -21.03 -3.64 17.64
N GLY A 88 -22.26 -3.95 18.09
CA GLY A 88 -22.58 -4.00 19.50
C GLY A 88 -21.65 -4.92 20.29
N ARG A 89 -21.25 -6.07 19.71
CA ARG A 89 -20.30 -7.00 20.34
C ARG A 89 -18.94 -6.34 20.57
N THR A 90 -18.40 -5.69 19.54
CA THR A 90 -17.10 -5.01 19.61
C THR A 90 -17.08 -3.93 20.68
N LEU A 91 -18.14 -3.12 20.74
CA LEU A 91 -18.26 -2.04 21.73
C LEU A 91 -18.44 -2.58 23.16
N GLN A 92 -19.26 -3.64 23.33
CA GLN A 92 -19.52 -4.25 24.64
C GLN A 92 -18.29 -4.95 25.23
N ARG A 93 -17.39 -5.47 24.39
CA ARG A 93 -16.13 -6.07 24.86
C ARG A 93 -15.24 -5.09 25.62
N GLY A 94 -15.37 -3.78 25.38
CA GLY A 94 -14.60 -2.75 26.08
C GLY A 94 -13.10 -2.75 25.78
N LEU A 95 -12.66 -3.47 24.73
CA LEU A 95 -11.25 -3.59 24.35
C LEU A 95 -10.71 -2.34 23.65
N PHE A 96 -11.60 -1.59 22.99
CA PHE A 96 -11.25 -0.41 22.21
C PHE A 96 -12.03 0.79 22.73
N ASN A 97 -11.38 1.96 22.77
CA ASN A 97 -12.06 3.21 23.07
C ASN A 97 -12.95 3.61 21.87
N PRO A 98 -14.29 3.72 22.04
CA PRO A 98 -15.20 4.04 20.94
C PRO A 98 -14.96 5.42 20.31
N GLU A 99 -14.53 6.41 21.11
CA GLU A 99 -14.20 7.75 20.60
C GLU A 99 -12.95 7.70 19.72
N PHE A 100 -11.95 6.93 20.15
CA PHE A 100 -10.74 6.71 19.36
C PHE A 100 -11.05 6.02 18.04
N LEU A 101 -11.87 4.95 18.05
CA LEU A 101 -12.29 4.25 16.83
C LEU A 101 -12.99 5.20 15.86
N ASN A 102 -13.94 6.00 16.35
CA ASN A 102 -14.62 7.01 15.54
C ASN A 102 -13.64 8.04 14.96
N SER A 103 -12.67 8.50 15.75
CA SER A 103 -11.69 9.49 15.31
C SER A 103 -10.82 8.96 14.16
N VAL A 104 -10.34 7.71 14.28
CA VAL A 104 -9.47 7.08 13.27
C VAL A 104 -10.28 6.73 12.02
N TRP A 105 -11.50 6.22 12.19
CA TRP A 105 -12.37 5.88 11.07
C TRP A 105 -12.75 7.12 10.23
N ARG A 106 -13.14 8.23 10.89
CA ARG A 106 -13.42 9.49 10.19
C ARG A 106 -12.22 10.03 9.43
N ARG A 107 -11.00 9.82 9.93
CA ARG A 107 -9.77 10.21 9.25
C ARG A 107 -9.45 9.31 8.05
N CYS A 108 -9.75 8.00 8.09
CA CYS A 108 -9.65 7.15 6.87
C CYS A 108 -10.66 7.61 5.82
N LEU A 109 -11.91 7.82 6.23
CA LEU A 109 -12.98 8.23 5.32
C LEU A 109 -12.76 9.61 4.71
N SER A 110 -12.00 10.50 5.37
CA SER A 110 -11.74 11.83 4.81
C SER A 110 -10.76 11.80 3.63
N GLY A 111 -9.94 10.74 3.53
CA GLY A 111 -8.88 10.64 2.51
C GLY A 111 -7.78 11.71 2.63
N LEU A 112 -7.80 12.55 3.68
CA LEU A 112 -6.83 13.62 3.90
C LEU A 112 -5.52 13.11 4.52
N GLU A 113 -5.55 11.93 5.11
CA GLU A 113 -4.41 11.27 5.70
C GLU A 113 -4.18 9.93 5.03
N VAL A 114 -2.92 9.66 4.68
CA VAL A 114 -2.49 8.40 4.07
C VAL A 114 -2.02 7.39 5.12
N ASN A 115 -2.21 6.10 4.83
CA ASN A 115 -1.77 4.95 5.63
C ASN A 115 -2.46 4.79 6.98
N LEU A 116 -3.73 5.17 7.12
CA LEU A 116 -4.52 4.88 8.33
C LEU A 116 -4.99 3.43 8.37
N ILE A 117 -5.02 2.75 7.22
CA ILE A 117 -5.28 1.31 7.16
C ILE A 117 -4.35 0.49 8.08
N GLY A 118 -3.09 0.91 8.25
CA GLY A 118 -2.15 0.25 9.16
C GLY A 118 -2.58 0.30 10.64
N LYS A 119 -3.47 1.23 11.01
CA LYS A 119 -4.05 1.33 12.36
C LYS A 119 -5.39 0.61 12.46
N ILE A 120 -6.20 0.66 11.39
CA ILE A 120 -7.55 0.08 11.38
C ILE A 120 -7.50 -1.45 11.22
N ALA A 121 -6.68 -1.95 10.29
CA ALA A 121 -6.64 -3.38 9.97
C ALA A 121 -6.28 -4.27 11.17
N PRO A 122 -5.32 -3.92 12.06
CA PRO A 122 -5.06 -4.72 13.26
C PRO A 122 -6.25 -4.79 14.22
N LEU A 123 -6.99 -3.69 14.39
CA LEU A 123 -8.18 -3.64 15.26
C LEU A 123 -9.28 -4.56 14.73
N MET A 124 -9.54 -4.48 13.42
CA MET A 124 -10.49 -5.37 12.74
C MET A 124 -10.07 -6.82 12.84
N THR A 125 -8.78 -7.11 12.60
CA THR A 125 -8.24 -8.47 12.65
C THR A 125 -8.41 -9.07 14.04
N TYR A 126 -8.12 -8.29 15.08
CA TYR A 126 -8.28 -8.77 16.45
C TYR A 126 -9.73 -9.10 16.78
N GLU A 127 -10.68 -8.23 16.42
CA GLU A 127 -12.10 -8.50 16.60
C GLU A 127 -12.57 -9.72 15.79
N MET A 128 -12.11 -9.89 14.55
CA MET A 128 -12.42 -11.07 13.75
C MET A 128 -11.92 -12.37 14.40
N LEU A 129 -10.73 -12.35 15.00
CA LEU A 129 -10.21 -13.50 15.74
C LEU A 129 -11.07 -13.82 16.96
N LEU A 130 -11.47 -12.80 17.73
CA LEU A 130 -12.35 -13.00 18.89
C LEU A 130 -13.69 -13.58 18.47
N ARG A 131 -14.32 -13.06 17.41
CA ARG A 131 -15.56 -13.62 16.88
C ARG A 131 -15.39 -15.07 16.42
N ARG A 132 -14.26 -15.41 15.79
CA ARG A 132 -14.04 -16.76 15.26
C ARG A 132 -13.76 -17.79 16.34
N PHE A 133 -13.01 -17.42 17.38
CA PHE A 133 -12.43 -18.37 18.32
C PHE A 133 -13.00 -18.25 19.74
N PHE A 134 -13.66 -17.15 20.09
CA PHE A 134 -14.19 -16.89 21.42
C PHE A 134 -15.72 -16.78 21.47
N ASP A 135 -16.38 -16.40 20.36
CA ASP A 135 -17.85 -16.34 20.25
C ASP A 135 -18.40 -17.44 19.31
N PRO A 136 -18.42 -18.72 19.74
CA PRO A 136 -19.02 -19.79 18.94
C PRO A 136 -20.52 -19.58 18.68
#